data_AF-A0A954LI11-F1
#
_entry.id   AF-A0A954LI11-F1
#
_cell.length_a   1.000
_cell.length_b   1.000
_cell.length_c   1.000
_cell.angle_alpha   90.00
_cell.angle_beta   90.00
_cell.angle_gamma   90.00
#
_symmetry.space_group_name_H-M   'P 1'
#
loop_
_entity.id
_entity.type
_entity.pdbx_description
1 polymer ?
#
loop_
_entity_poly.entity_id
_entity_poly.type
_entity_poly.pdbx_seq_one_letter_code
_entity_poly.pdbx_strand_id
1 'polypeptide(L)' 'KELEKELADDVKTLETEFDTDHLEFEELEVRPRKSDIEVGPITLVWTPWEVSAEGIAEPLFTLPE' A
#
# COMPACT_ATOMS: atom_id res chain seq x y z
N LYS A 1 -4.20 57.77 0.08
CA LYS A 1 -3.20 56.71 0.39
C LYS A 1 -3.56 55.90 1.64
N GLU A 2 -4.75 56.07 2.20
CA GLU A 2 -5.21 55.30 3.36
C GLU A 2 -5.59 53.87 2.94
N LEU A 3 -6.27 53.75 1.80
CA LEU A 3 -6.61 52.48 1.15
C LEU A 3 -5.39 51.61 0.80
N GLU A 4 -4.29 52.22 0.38
CA GLU A 4 -3.04 51.50 0.08
C GLU A 4 -2.39 50.93 1.35
N LYS A 5 -2.55 51.64 2.47
CA LYS A 5 -2.02 51.21 3.75
C LYS A 5 -2.85 50.07 4.34
N GLU A 6 -4.17 50.20 4.27
CA GLU A 6 -5.12 49.15 4.66
C GLU A 6 -4.86 47.85 3.87
N LEU A 7 -4.74 47.96 2.54
CA LEU A 7 -4.39 46.82 1.68
C LEU A 7 -3.05 46.17 2.08
N ALA A 8 -2.02 46.99 2.36
CA ALA A 8 -0.71 46.46 2.73
C ALA A 8 -0.72 45.77 4.10
N ASP A 9 -1.49 46.30 5.06
CA ASP A 9 -1.66 45.71 6.39
C ASP A 9 -2.45 44.38 6.28
N ASP A 10 -3.47 44.32 5.43
CA ASP A 10 -4.25 43.09 5.18
C ASP A 10 -3.41 42.00 4.51
N VAL A 11 -2.63 42.35 3.48
CA VAL A 11 -1.73 41.42 2.78
C VAL A 11 -0.68 40.87 3.76
N LYS A 12 -0.08 41.74 4.57
CA LYS A 12 0.93 41.32 5.56
C LYS A 12 0.34 40.38 6.62
N THR A 13 -0.91 40.59 7.00
CA THR A 13 -1.62 39.72 7.93
C THR A 13 -1.78 38.33 7.34
N LEU A 14 -2.23 38.23 6.09
CA LEU A 14 -2.37 36.96 5.38
C LEU A 14 -1.01 36.26 5.17
N GLU A 15 0.03 36.99 4.79
CA GLU A 15 1.38 36.43 4.65
C GLU A 15 1.91 35.84 5.97
N THR A 16 1.57 36.46 7.10
CA THR A 16 1.97 35.99 8.43
C THR A 16 1.16 34.77 8.88
N GLU A 17 -0.15 34.74 8.61
CA GLU A 17 -1.03 33.63 8.98
C GLU A 17 -0.79 32.36 8.16
N PHE A 18 -0.36 32.51 6.90
CA PHE A 18 -0.17 31.40 5.96
C PHE A 18 1.30 31.17 5.58
N ASP A 19 2.24 31.56 6.45
CA ASP A 19 3.66 31.34 6.24
C ASP A 19 3.98 29.84 6.09
N THR A 20 4.42 29.46 4.90
CA THR A 20 4.78 28.08 4.55
C THR A 20 5.97 27.55 5.34
N ASP A 21 6.81 28.42 5.89
CA ASP A 21 7.97 28.02 6.71
C ASP A 21 7.56 27.55 8.12
N HIS A 22 6.33 27.87 8.54
CA HIS A 22 5.76 27.51 9.85
C HIS A 22 4.60 26.52 9.74
N LEU A 23 4.43 25.86 8.58
CA LEU A 23 3.39 24.86 8.40
C LEU A 23 3.67 23.63 9.29
N GLU A 24 2.87 23.44 10.34
CA GLU A 24 2.97 22.25 11.19
C GLU A 24 2.33 21.05 10.48
N PHE A 25 3.12 20.00 10.25
CA PHE A 25 2.63 18.74 9.70
C PHE A 25 2.24 17.80 10.84
N GLU A 26 1.03 17.25 10.76
CA GLU A 26 0.59 16.17 11.63
C GLU A 26 0.83 14.81 10.95
N GLU A 27 1.32 13.85 11.71
CA GLU A 27 1.41 12.47 11.25
C GLU A 27 0.01 11.85 11.19
N LEU A 28 -0.42 11.50 9.97
CA LEU A 28 -1.66 10.77 9.76
C LEU A 28 -1.37 9.28 9.51
N GLU A 29 -1.60 8.44 10.52
CA GLU A 29 -1.50 6.99 10.37
C GLU A 29 -2.69 6.47 9.55
N VAL A 30 -2.44 6.10 8.28
CA VAL A 30 -3.44 5.46 7.43
C VAL A 30 -3.21 3.95 7.44
N ARG A 31 -4.12 3.22 8.09
CA ARG A 31 -4.07 1.76 8.10
C ARG A 31 -4.59 1.19 6.78
N PRO A 32 -3.91 0.19 6.20
CA PRO A 32 -4.40 -0.48 5.00
C PRO A 32 -5.75 -1.14 5.30
N ARG A 33 -6.70 -0.94 4.39
CA ARG A 33 -7.99 -1.61 4.42
C ARG A 33 -7.83 -3.01 3.89
N LYS A 34 -8.76 -3.88 4.26
CA LYS A 34 -8.87 -5.23 3.69
C LYS A 34 -8.96 -5.22 2.16
N SER A 35 -9.52 -4.16 1.57
CA SER A 35 -9.59 -3.97 0.10
C SER A 35 -8.25 -3.72 -0.56
N ASP A 36 -7.26 -3.28 0.22
CA ASP A 36 -5.93 -2.93 -0.28
C ASP A 36 -5.02 -4.16 -0.33
N ILE A 37 -5.52 -5.32 0.12
CA ILE A 37 -4.81 -6.59 0.14
C ILE A 37 -5.24 -7.42 -1.08
N GLU A 38 -4.34 -7.59 -2.04
CA GLU A 38 -4.51 -8.55 -3.12
C GLU A 38 -4.18 -9.96 -2.61
N VAL A 39 -5.12 -10.90 -2.78
CA VAL A 39 -4.90 -12.32 -2.46
C VAL A 39 -4.79 -13.09 -3.77
N GLY A 40 -3.60 -13.62 -4.04
CA GLY A 40 -3.37 -14.49 -5.20
C GLY A 40 -4.06 -15.85 -5.06
N PRO A 41 -4.32 -16.55 -6.18
CA PRO A 41 -4.93 -17.88 -6.15
C PRO A 41 -4.02 -18.91 -5.48
N ILE A 42 -4.59 -19.71 -4.57
CA ILE A 42 -3.94 -20.88 -3.98
C ILE A 42 -4.42 -22.12 -4.74
N THR A 43 -3.48 -22.90 -5.26
CA THR A 43 -3.78 -24.13 -6.02
C THR A 43 -3.23 -25.35 -5.30
N LEU A 44 -4.04 -26.42 -5.23
CA LEU A 44 -3.62 -27.74 -4.77
C LEU A 44 -3.47 -28.64 -5.99
N VAL A 45 -2.30 -29.24 -6.15
CA VAL A 45 -2.01 -30.17 -7.25
C VAL A 45 -2.04 -31.60 -6.70
N TRP A 46 -2.91 -32.43 -7.27
CA TRP A 46 -2.89 -33.86 -6.95
C TRP A 46 -1.67 -34.51 -7.60
N THR A 47 -0.88 -35.21 -6.79
CA THR A 47 0.28 -35.96 -7.27
C THR A 47 0.02 -37.46 -7.13
N PRO A 48 -0.38 -38.18 -8.19
CA PRO A 48 -0.73 -39.59 -8.09
C PRO A 48 0.48 -40.50 -7.86
N TRP A 49 0.24 -41.60 -7.15
CA TRP A 49 1.22 -42.67 -6.87
C TRP A 49 0.65 -44.03 -7.30
N GLU A 50 1.51 -44.90 -7.83
CA GLU A 50 1.21 -46.29 -8.16
C GLU A 50 2.01 -47.23 -7.26
N VAL A 51 1.49 -48.43 -6.99
CA VAL A 51 2.20 -49.46 -6.26
C VAL A 51 2.74 -50.50 -7.24
N SER A 52 4.05 -50.68 -7.28
CA SER A 52 4.73 -51.64 -8.15
C SER A 52 4.38 -53.09 -7.78
N ALA A 53 4.74 -54.04 -8.64
CA ALA A 53 4.54 -55.47 -8.37
C ALA A 53 5.28 -55.96 -7.11
N GLU A 54 6.35 -55.28 -6.73
CA GLU A 54 7.14 -55.49 -5.51
C GLU A 54 6.54 -54.83 -4.27
N GLY A 55 5.41 -54.11 -4.41
CA GLY A 55 4.73 -53.43 -3.32
C GLY A 55 5.31 -52.06 -2.96
N ILE A 56 6.13 -51.47 -3.83
CA ILE A 56 6.78 -50.17 -3.60
C ILE A 56 5.92 -49.08 -4.23
N ALA A 57 5.61 -48.02 -3.47
CA ALA A 57 4.87 -46.89 -4.00
C ALA A 57 5.82 -45.94 -4.75
N GLU A 58 5.49 -45.61 -5.99
CA GLU A 58 6.28 -44.74 -6.87
C GLU A 58 5.41 -43.62 -7.47
N PRO A 59 5.98 -42.42 -7.69
CA PRO A 59 5.25 -41.33 -8.34
C PRO A 59 4.86 -41.70 -9.78
N LEU A 60 3.59 -41.50 -10.16
CA LEU A 60 3.13 -41.70 -11.54
C LEU A 60 3.63 -40.62 -12.52
N PHE A 61 4.16 -39.51 -12.01
CA PHE A 61 4.72 -38.42 -12.80
C PHE A 61 5.71 -37.58 -11.98
N THR A 62 6.52 -36.78 -12.68
CA THR A 62 7.44 -35.80 -12.09
C THR A 62 7.12 -34.41 -12.64
N LEU A 63 7.15 -33.39 -11.79
CA LEU A 63 7.01 -32.01 -12.25
C LEU A 63 8.30 -31.57 -12.97
N PRO A 64 8.19 -30.88 -14.12
CA PRO A 64 9.34 -30.20 -14.73
C PRO A 64 9.82 -29.04 -13.85
N GLU A 65 11.14 -28.78 -13.85
CA GLU A 65 11.76 -27.63 -13.18
C GLU A 65 11.34 -26.28 -13.76
#